data_AF-X1VHL1-F1
#
_entry.id   AF-X1VHL1-F1
#
_cell.length_a   1.000
_cell.length_b   1.000
_cell.length_c   1.000
_cell.angle_alpha   90.00
_cell.angle_beta   90.00
_cell.angle_gamma   90.00
#
_symmetry.space_group_name_H-M   'P 1'
#
loop_
_entity.id
_entity.type
_entity.pdbx_description
1 polymer ?
#
loop_
_entity_poly.entity_id
_entity_poly.type
_entity_poly.pdbx_seq_one_letter_code
_entity_poly.pdbx_strand_id
1 'polypeptide(L)'
;GHDGAFTYVNPAWEEVLGHKVEEVIGKYFVDFAREEDAINYVRLFKRIRDGKETLRDVTGTLTHEDGSTRLFSLSGAPNIDKEGNVRGMIGLLKDITEQQRLQAKLEQSRKQSRSSTRQELPK
;
A
#
# COMPACT_ATOMS: atom_id res chain seq x y z
N GLY A 1 -7.12 -18.09 12.08
CA GLY A 1 -6.93 -16.91 12.93
C GLY A 1 -7.98 -15.90 12.57
N HIS A 2 -8.78 -15.43 13.52
CA HIS A 2 -9.98 -14.62 13.25
C HIS A 2 -9.83 -13.13 13.56
N ASP A 3 -8.66 -12.67 14.03
CA ASP A 3 -8.51 -11.30 14.56
C ASP A 3 -7.90 -10.28 13.58
N GLY A 4 -7.87 -10.60 12.28
CA GLY A 4 -7.32 -9.70 11.25
C GLY A 4 -5.81 -9.85 11.01
N ALA A 5 -5.18 -10.86 11.59
CA ALA A 5 -3.83 -11.28 11.24
C ALA A 5 -3.80 -11.91 9.83
N PHE A 6 -2.64 -11.84 9.17
CA PHE A 6 -2.42 -12.52 7.90
C PHE A 6 -2.57 -14.04 8.05
N THR A 7 -3.43 -14.62 7.23
CA THR A 7 -3.61 -16.08 7.15
C THR A 7 -2.97 -16.66 5.89
N TYR A 8 -2.68 -15.79 4.92
CA TYR A 8 -2.01 -16.11 3.67
C TYR A 8 -1.42 -14.82 3.10
N VAL A 9 -0.21 -14.91 2.55
CA VAL A 9 0.38 -13.95 1.62
C VAL A 9 1.06 -14.73 0.51
N ASN A 10 1.15 -14.18 -0.69
CA ASN A 10 1.87 -14.82 -1.79
C ASN A 10 3.39 -14.56 -1.68
N PRO A 11 4.24 -15.33 -2.38
CA PRO A 11 5.70 -15.14 -2.35
C PRO A 11 6.17 -13.75 -2.80
N ALA A 12 5.37 -13.04 -3.61
CA ALA A 12 5.68 -11.66 -4.01
C ALA A 12 5.81 -10.70 -2.82
N TRP A 13 5.23 -11.03 -1.65
CA TRP A 13 5.47 -10.26 -0.44
C TRP A 13 6.96 -10.22 -0.09
N GLU A 14 7.63 -11.37 -0.08
CA GLU A 14 9.05 -11.48 0.24
C GLU A 14 9.91 -10.78 -0.80
N GLU A 15 9.57 -10.91 -2.08
CA GLU A 15 10.28 -10.22 -3.17
C GLU A 15 10.19 -8.68 -3.06
N VAL A 16 9.07 -8.14 -2.58
CA VAL A 16 8.80 -6.69 -2.59
C VAL A 16 9.12 -6.02 -1.25
N LEU A 17 8.92 -6.72 -0.13
CA LEU A 17 9.07 -6.20 1.24
C LEU A 17 10.19 -6.88 2.04
N GLY A 18 10.79 -7.96 1.53
CA GLY A 18 11.93 -8.67 2.13
C GLY A 18 11.57 -9.60 3.30
N HIS A 19 10.42 -9.41 3.95
CA HIS A 19 10.01 -10.30 5.04
C HIS A 19 9.63 -11.68 4.51
N LYS A 20 10.13 -12.73 5.14
CA LYS A 20 9.76 -14.11 4.76
C LYS A 20 8.28 -14.35 4.99
N VAL A 21 7.65 -15.09 4.08
CA VAL A 21 6.21 -15.40 4.18
C VAL A 21 5.86 -16.00 5.55
N GLU A 22 6.68 -16.89 6.09
CA GLU A 22 6.46 -17.56 7.37
C GLU A 22 6.50 -16.59 8.57
N GLU A 23 7.26 -15.50 8.45
CA GLU A 23 7.36 -14.46 9.48
C GLU A 23 6.19 -13.47 9.42
N VAL A 24 5.43 -13.49 8.32
CA VAL A 24 4.29 -12.60 8.08
C VAL A 24 2.99 -13.24 8.52
N ILE A 25 2.86 -14.56 8.35
CA ILE A 25 1.68 -15.29 8.81
C ILE A 25 1.51 -15.12 10.33
N GLY A 26 0.30 -14.77 10.76
CA GLY A 26 -0.02 -14.51 12.16
C GLY A 26 0.28 -13.07 12.64
N LYS A 27 0.99 -12.26 11.86
CA LYS A 27 1.17 -10.82 12.12
C LYS A 27 0.04 -9.98 11.54
N TYR A 28 -0.04 -8.74 11.99
CA TYR A 28 -1.02 -7.76 11.53
C TYR A 28 -0.42 -6.84 10.47
N PHE A 29 -1.28 -6.26 9.63
CA PHE A 29 -0.86 -5.29 8.63
C PHE A 29 -0.07 -4.11 9.22
N VAL A 30 -0.47 -3.66 10.41
CA VAL A 30 0.16 -2.53 11.12
C VAL A 30 1.57 -2.84 11.61
N ASP A 31 1.94 -4.11 11.77
CA ASP A 31 3.30 -4.51 12.16
C ASP A 31 4.33 -4.20 11.06
N PHE A 32 3.85 -3.96 9.83
CA PHE A 32 4.65 -3.59 8.67
C PHE A 32 4.42 -2.14 8.24
N ALA A 33 3.64 -1.36 8.98
CA ALA A 33 3.37 0.04 8.71
C ALA A 33 4.23 0.93 9.61
N ARG A 34 4.37 2.20 9.22
CA ARG A 34 4.86 3.23 10.15
C ARG A 34 3.79 3.52 11.20
N GLU A 35 4.23 3.94 12.39
CA GLU A 35 3.34 4.25 13.51
C GLU A 35 2.29 5.32 13.15
N GLU A 36 2.71 6.35 12.39
CA GLU A 36 1.85 7.43 11.89
C GLU A 36 0.73 6.94 10.95
N ASP A 37 0.96 5.83 10.23
CA ASP A 37 0.02 5.26 9.27
C ASP A 37 -0.88 4.18 9.89
N ALA A 38 -0.46 3.57 11.01
CA ALA A 38 -1.17 2.46 11.64
C ALA A 38 -2.63 2.80 11.97
N ILE A 39 -2.90 4.01 12.48
CA ILE A 39 -4.27 4.46 12.81
C ILE A 39 -5.15 4.52 11.54
N ASN A 40 -4.58 4.98 10.42
CA ASN A 40 -5.29 5.04 9.14
C ASN A 40 -5.65 3.64 8.66
N TYR A 41 -4.71 2.70 8.74
CA TYR A 41 -4.96 1.31 8.37
C TYR A 41 -6.04 0.66 9.22
N VAL A 42 -6.00 0.82 10.54
CA VAL A 42 -7.05 0.30 11.43
C VAL A 42 -8.43 0.82 11.02
N ARG A 43 -8.55 2.10 10.65
CA ARG A 43 -9.81 2.67 10.15
C ARG A 43 -10.24 2.07 8.82
N LEU A 44 -9.32 1.92 7.87
CA LEU A 44 -9.62 1.32 6.56
C LEU A 44 -10.08 -0.14 6.72
N PHE A 45 -9.39 -0.93 7.53
CA PHE A 45 -9.77 -2.32 7.78
C PHE A 45 -11.11 -2.45 8.51
N LYS A 46 -11.44 -1.54 9.45
CA LYS A 46 -12.78 -1.49 10.06
C LYS A 46 -13.87 -1.20 9.02
N ARG A 47 -13.63 -0.28 8.09
CA ARG A 47 -14.59 0.00 6.99
C ARG A 47 -14.84 -1.23 6.13
N ILE A 48 -13.79 -1.97 5.77
CA ILE A 48 -13.93 -3.20 4.99
C ILE A 48 -14.68 -4.27 5.78
N ARG A 49 -14.25 -4.56 7.01
CA ARG A 49 -14.80 -5.66 7.82
C ARG A 49 -16.21 -5.37 8.32
N ASP A 50 -16.39 -4.24 9.00
CA ASP A 50 -17.63 -3.91 9.73
C ASP A 50 -18.63 -3.22 8.79
N GLY A 51 -18.13 -2.35 7.91
CA GLY A 51 -18.93 -1.66 6.90
C GLY A 51 -19.20 -2.49 5.63
N LYS A 52 -18.59 -3.68 5.50
CA LYS A 52 -18.63 -4.52 4.29
C LYS A 52 -18.22 -3.75 3.02
N GLU A 53 -17.38 -2.73 3.17
CA GLU A 53 -16.97 -1.85 2.08
C GLU A 53 -15.88 -2.48 1.22
N THR A 54 -15.97 -2.32 -0.10
CA THR A 54 -14.85 -2.60 -0.99
C THR A 54 -14.06 -1.32 -1.25
N LEU A 55 -12.81 -1.29 -0.82
CA LEU A 55 -11.88 -0.19 -1.06
C LEU A 55 -11.03 -0.48 -2.30
N ARG A 56 -10.76 0.58 -3.08
CA ARG A 56 -9.95 0.51 -4.29
C ARG A 56 -8.93 1.64 -4.32
N ASP A 57 -7.73 1.29 -4.77
CA ASP A 57 -6.63 2.21 -5.07
C ASP A 57 -6.32 3.23 -3.96
N VAL A 58 -6.41 2.80 -2.69
CA VAL A 58 -6.04 3.64 -1.56
C VAL A 58 -4.53 3.64 -1.43
N THR A 59 -3.89 4.79 -1.56
CA THR A 59 -2.43 4.89 -1.39
C THR A 59 -2.02 4.74 0.07
N GLY A 60 -0.93 4.04 0.32
CA GLY A 60 -0.32 3.93 1.64
C GLY A 60 1.12 3.40 1.59
N THR A 61 1.77 3.30 2.74
CA THR A 61 3.16 2.86 2.84
C THR A 61 3.34 1.62 3.72
N LEU A 62 4.31 0.80 3.36
CA LEU A 62 4.80 -0.30 4.20
C LEU A 62 6.33 -0.23 4.32
N THR A 63 6.82 -0.81 5.40
CA THR A 63 8.23 -0.89 5.76
C THR A 63 8.82 -2.20 5.23
N HIS A 64 9.84 -2.07 4.40
CA HIS A 64 10.67 -3.18 3.94
C HIS A 64 11.59 -3.67 5.07
N GLU A 65 12.07 -4.91 5.03
CA GLU A 65 12.96 -5.49 6.06
C GLU A 65 14.24 -4.66 6.30
N ASP A 66 14.76 -4.03 5.24
CA ASP A 66 15.93 -3.12 5.27
C ASP A 66 15.64 -1.75 5.92
N GLY A 67 14.40 -1.52 6.37
CA GLY A 67 13.95 -0.25 6.96
C GLY A 67 13.51 0.81 5.95
N SER A 68 13.68 0.59 4.65
CA SER A 68 13.19 1.50 3.62
C SER A 68 11.68 1.43 3.47
N THR A 69 11.08 2.49 2.91
CA THR A 69 9.64 2.57 2.73
C THR A 69 9.26 2.29 1.29
N ARG A 70 8.21 1.49 1.11
CA ARG A 70 7.61 1.14 -0.18
C ARG A 70 6.20 1.74 -0.24
N LEU A 71 5.87 2.33 -1.38
CA LEU A 71 4.57 2.95 -1.63
C LEU A 71 3.67 1.94 -2.35
N PHE A 72 2.47 1.75 -1.83
CA PHE A 72 1.50 0.82 -2.38
C PHE A 72 0.20 1.50 -2.76
N SER A 73 -0.44 0.96 -3.80
CA SER A 73 -1.88 1.09 -4.01
C SER A 73 -2.57 -0.12 -3.37
N LEU A 74 -3.39 0.14 -2.36
CA LEU A 74 -4.09 -0.87 -1.58
C LEU A 74 -5.54 -0.98 -2.04
N SER A 75 -5.97 -2.19 -2.33
CA SER A 75 -7.38 -2.53 -2.54
C SER A 75 -7.78 -3.66 -1.60
N GLY A 76 -9.01 -3.65 -1.11
CA GLY A 76 -9.47 -4.67 -0.17
C GLY A 76 -10.97 -4.82 -0.16
N ALA A 77 -11.43 -6.04 0.09
CA ALA A 77 -12.85 -6.39 0.15
C ALA A 77 -13.12 -7.38 1.28
N PRO A 78 -14.33 -7.36 1.87
CA PRO A 78 -14.71 -8.36 2.86
C PRO A 78 -14.79 -9.74 2.20
N ASN A 79 -14.27 -10.76 2.89
CA ASN A 79 -14.47 -12.15 2.51
C ASN A 79 -15.75 -12.66 3.17
N ILE A 80 -16.82 -12.72 2.39
CA ILE A 80 -18.17 -13.04 2.87
C ILE A 80 -18.51 -14.48 2.47
N ASP A 81 -19.03 -15.27 3.41
CA ASP A 81 -19.49 -16.63 3.12
C ASP A 81 -20.92 -16.66 2.54
N LYS A 82 -21.41 -17.88 2.25
CA LYS A 82 -22.74 -18.09 1.67
C LYS A 82 -23.88 -17.65 2.58
N GLU A 83 -23.64 -17.51 3.87
CA GLU A 83 -24.62 -17.09 4.88
C GLU A 83 -24.59 -15.58 5.13
N GLY A 84 -23.66 -14.86 4.48
CA GLY A 84 -23.52 -13.42 4.62
C GLY A 84 -22.61 -12.97 5.77
N ASN A 85 -21.92 -13.91 6.43
CA ASN A 85 -20.99 -13.62 7.52
C ASN A 85 -19.62 -13.24 6.97
N VAL A 86 -18.98 -12.27 7.61
CA VAL A 86 -17.62 -11.83 7.25
C VAL A 86 -16.62 -12.78 7.90
N ARG A 87 -15.94 -13.60 7.08
CA ARG A 87 -14.91 -14.54 7.54
C ARG A 87 -13.53 -13.90 7.66
N GLY A 88 -13.34 -12.74 7.03
CA GLY A 88 -12.08 -12.01 7.00
C GLY A 88 -12.09 -10.96 5.90
N MET A 89 -10.91 -10.64 5.38
CA MET A 89 -10.72 -9.68 4.30
C MET A 89 -9.72 -10.25 3.30
N ILE A 90 -9.88 -9.87 2.03
CA ILE A 90 -8.90 -10.15 0.98
C ILE A 90 -8.36 -8.80 0.54
N GLY A 91 -7.03 -8.70 0.45
CA GLY A 91 -6.33 -7.48 0.04
C GLY A 91 -5.44 -7.72 -1.17
N LEU A 92 -5.26 -6.67 -1.97
CA LEU A 92 -4.28 -6.58 -3.03
C LEU A 92 -3.39 -5.37 -2.75
N LEU A 93 -2.08 -5.58 -2.78
CA LEU A 93 -1.06 -4.56 -2.63
C LEU A 93 -0.29 -4.47 -3.94
N LYS A 94 -0.39 -3.33 -4.63
CA LYS A 94 0.39 -3.06 -5.83
C LYS A 94 1.51 -2.08 -5.48
N ASP A 95 2.76 -2.51 -5.60
CA ASP A 95 3.91 -1.61 -5.45
C ASP A 95 3.88 -0.56 -6.57
N ILE A 96 3.85 0.71 -6.17
CA ILE A 96 3.86 1.88 -7.05
C ILE A 96 5.07 2.78 -6.77
N THR A 97 6.05 2.30 -6.00
CA THR A 97 7.25 3.05 -5.61
C THR A 97 8.00 3.56 -6.84
N GLU A 98 8.29 2.68 -7.79
CA GLU A 98 9.05 3.08 -8.99
C GLU A 98 8.21 3.94 -9.94
N GLN A 99 6.91 3.65 -10.07
CA GLN A 99 6.00 4.49 -10.84
C GLN A 99 6.01 5.93 -10.31
N GLN A 100 5.96 6.11 -8.98
CA GLN A 100 5.96 7.42 -8.37
C GLN A 100 7.32 8.13 -8.49
N ARG A 101 8.43 7.40 -8.38
CA ARG A 101 9.78 7.93 -8.62
C ARG A 101 9.95 8.42 -10.04
N LEU A 102 9.50 7.65 -11.03
CA LEU A 102 9.54 8.04 -12.44
C LEU A 102 8.68 9.26 -12.71
N GLN A 103 7.47 9.32 -12.15
CA GLN A 103 6.58 10.48 -12.27
C GLN A 103 7.24 11.74 -11.69
N ALA A 104 7.82 11.65 -10.49
CA ALA A 104 8.50 12.78 -9.85
C ALA A 104 9.69 13.30 -10.67
N LYS A 105 10.51 12.39 -11.25
CA LYS A 105 11.61 12.75 -12.15
C LYS A 105 11.12 13.48 -13.40
N LEU A 106 10.04 13.00 -14.03
CA LEU A 106 9.44 13.64 -15.20
C LEU A 106 8.90 15.03 -14.87
N GLU A 107 8.25 15.20 -13.73
CA GLU A 107 7.75 16.49 -13.27
C GLU A 107 8.88 17.49 -12.98
N GLN A 108 9.97 17.03 -12.36
CA GLN A 108 11.15 17.84 -12.11
C GLN A 108 11.81 18.31 -13.42
N SER A 109 12.02 17.41 -14.37
CA SER A 109 12.58 17.73 -15.68
C SER A 109 11.70 18.74 -16.44
N ARG A 110 10.38 18.55 -16.44
CA ARG A 110 9.42 19.50 -17.05
C ARG A 110 9.49 20.90 -16.42
N LYS A 111 9.64 20.98 -15.09
CA LYS A 111 9.80 22.26 -14.39
C LYS A 111 11.11 22.95 -14.80
N GLN A 112 12.22 22.21 -14.89
CA GLN A 112 13.53 22.74 -15.30
C GLN A 112 13.51 23.26 -16.75
N SER A 113 12.99 22.48 -17.70
CA SER A 113 12.89 22.93 -19.10
C SER A 113 12.02 24.19 -19.23
N ARG A 114 10.91 24.28 -18.49
CA ARG A 114 10.05 25.47 -18.49
C ARG A 114 10.73 26.71 -17.91
N SER A 115 11.60 26.56 -16.91
CA SER A 115 12.37 27.70 -16.36
C SER A 115 13.45 28.19 -17.31
N SER A 116 14.07 27.31 -18.09
CA SER A 116 15.12 27.66 -19.06
C SER A 116 14.55 28.40 -20.29
N THR A 117 13.42 27.95 -20.84
CA THR A 117 12.79 28.61 -22.01
C THR A 117 12.32 30.04 -21.72
N ARG A 118 12.10 30.42 -20.45
CA ARG A 118 11.67 31.78 -20.09
C ARG A 118 12.81 32.81 -20.11
N GLN A 119 14.08 32.38 -20.14
CA GLN A 119 15.24 33.28 -20.11
C GLN A 119 15.81 33.65 -21.49
N GLU A 120 15.32 33.05 -22.59
CA GLU A 120 15.92 33.21 -23.93
C GLU A 120 15.07 34.01 -24.94
N LEU A 121 14.28 34.99 -24.48
CA LEU A 121 13.67 35.98 -25.38
C LEU A 121 14.43 37.32 -25.29
N PRO A 122 15.52 37.50 -26.07
CA PRO A 122 16.07 38.83 -26.31
C PRO A 122 15.13 39.63 -27.22
N LYS A 123 15.05 40.95 -26.96
CA LYS A 123 14.29 41.94 -27.72
C LYS A 123 14.84 42.14 -29.13
#